data_AF-A0A9D2CE07-F1
#
_entry.id   AF-A0A9D2CE07-F1
#
_cell.length_a   1.000
_cell.length_b   1.000
_cell.length_c   1.000
_cell.angle_alpha   90.00
_cell.angle_beta   90.00
_cell.angle_gamma   90.00
#
_symmetry.space_group_name_H-M   'P 1'
#
loop_
_entity.id
_entity.type
_entity.pdbx_description
1 polymer ?
#
loop_
_entity_poly.entity_id
_entity_poly.type
_entity_poly.pdbx_seq_one_letter_code
_entity_poly.pdbx_strand_id
1 'polypeptide(L)'
;MNPVQRFFRRYIFSTIGILALFLVVNLLLILTVLTAGYMSGTDNGLSVREVSGHVTEQAGTWTADGTALALLREHDAWAMLLDERGAVVWEQGLPKELPRSYTSAQVASFSRWYLQDYPVKVWSWEDGALMVVGFAPGTLVKYYFSMELSSLMMFLMGAIAVFVFNLLLMVFLMLRNTRRVEKAMSPILRGIQDLSRGSYQPLDERGELAEINAGLNRAGDYLMQKDNTRA
;
A
#
# COMPACT_ATOMS: atom_id res chain seq x y z
N MET A 1 19.08 32.80 -18.50
CA MET A 1 18.93 31.38 -18.90
C MET A 1 18.35 31.38 -20.30
N ASN A 2 18.99 30.68 -21.24
CA ASN A 2 18.63 30.71 -22.66
C ASN A 2 17.22 30.10 -22.86
N PRO A 3 16.29 30.71 -23.63
CA PRO A 3 14.92 30.22 -23.87
C PRO A 3 14.86 28.74 -24.28
N VAL A 4 15.85 28.28 -25.03
CA VAL A 4 16.04 26.88 -25.42
C VAL A 4 16.23 25.96 -24.21
N GLN A 5 17.12 26.33 -23.30
CA GLN A 5 17.35 25.58 -22.07
C GLN A 5 16.10 25.58 -21.19
N ARG A 6 15.34 26.68 -21.17
CA ARG A 6 14.05 26.76 -20.48
C ARG A 6 13.02 25.79 -21.09
N PHE A 7 12.97 25.64 -22.42
CA PHE A 7 12.12 24.67 -23.11
C PHE A 7 12.44 23.22 -22.73
N PHE A 8 13.70 22.79 -22.87
CA PHE A 8 14.11 21.42 -22.52
C PHE A 8 13.94 21.13 -21.03
N ARG A 9 14.26 22.10 -20.17
CA ARG A 9 14.02 21.98 -18.73
C ARG A 9 12.53 21.77 -18.45
N ARG A 10 11.64 22.56 -19.04
CA ARG A 10 10.19 22.41 -18.88
C ARG A 10 9.70 21.03 -19.34
N TYR A 11 10.23 20.51 -20.43
CA TYR A 11 9.92 19.15 -20.90
C TYR A 11 10.34 18.07 -19.89
N ILE A 12 11.58 18.11 -19.40
CA ILE A 12 12.09 17.17 -18.40
C ILE A 12 11.24 17.23 -17.12
N PHE A 13 10.95 18.42 -16.61
CA PHE A 13 10.07 18.60 -15.45
C PHE A 13 8.64 18.09 -15.71
N SER A 14 8.11 18.25 -16.92
CA SER A 14 6.80 17.71 -17.28
C SER A 14 6.80 16.18 -17.29
N THR A 15 7.83 15.54 -17.84
CA THR A 15 7.95 14.07 -17.87
C THR A 15 8.13 13.50 -16.46
N ILE A 16 8.99 14.10 -15.64
CA ILE A 16 9.15 13.76 -14.22
C ILE A 16 7.83 13.94 -13.48
N GLY A 17 7.11 15.04 -13.75
CA GLY A 17 5.80 15.31 -13.14
C GLY A 17 4.74 14.26 -13.48
N ILE A 18 4.68 13.80 -14.73
CA ILE A 18 3.77 12.72 -15.15
C ILE A 18 4.11 11.41 -14.43
N LEU A 19 5.40 11.07 -14.35
CA LEU A 19 5.85 9.86 -13.66
C LEU A 19 5.57 9.94 -12.15
N ALA A 20 5.86 11.07 -11.53
CA ALA A 20 5.58 11.30 -10.11
C ALA A 20 4.07 11.23 -9.83
N LEU A 21 3.24 11.81 -10.70
CA LEU A 21 1.78 11.73 -10.59
C LEU A 21 1.29 10.27 -10.66
N PHE A 22 1.80 9.49 -11.61
CA PHE A 22 1.51 8.06 -11.71
C PHE A 22 1.87 7.32 -10.42
N LEU A 23 3.09 7.52 -9.92
CA LEU A 23 3.55 6.88 -8.67
C LEU A 23 2.70 7.27 -7.47
N VAL A 24 2.37 8.56 -7.31
CA VAL A 24 1.54 9.05 -6.20
C VAL A 24 0.14 8.44 -6.25
N VAL A 25 -0.51 8.42 -7.42
CA VAL A 25 -1.85 7.83 -7.56
C VAL A 25 -1.83 6.33 -7.23
N ASN A 26 -0.82 5.59 -7.69
CA ASN A 26 -0.69 4.17 -7.38
C ASN A 26 -0.35 3.90 -5.91
N LEU A 27 0.50 4.73 -5.30
CA LEU A 27 0.80 4.62 -3.87
C LEU A 27 -0.46 4.86 -3.03
N LEU A 28 -1.28 5.85 -3.41
CA LEU A 28 -2.57 6.11 -2.76
C LEU A 28 -3.54 4.94 -2.95
N LEU A 29 -3.57 4.32 -4.14
CA LEU A 29 -4.39 3.13 -4.39
C LEU A 29 -3.96 1.96 -3.48
N ILE A 30 -2.67 1.67 -3.41
CA ILE A 30 -2.11 0.60 -2.55
C ILE A 30 -2.43 0.90 -1.08
N LEU A 31 -2.25 2.14 -0.62
CA LEU A 31 -2.57 2.52 0.75
C LEU A 31 -4.05 2.33 1.06
N THR A 32 -4.93 2.66 0.12
CA THR A 32 -6.39 2.46 0.22
C THR A 32 -6.76 0.97 0.32
N VAL A 33 -6.04 0.10 -0.38
CA VAL A 33 -6.20 -1.37 -0.31
C VAL A 33 -5.70 -1.94 1.01
N LEU A 34 -4.51 -1.51 1.45
CA LEU A 34 -3.91 -1.97 2.70
C LEU A 34 -4.72 -1.53 3.91
N THR A 35 -5.26 -0.30 3.94
CA THR A 35 -6.16 0.12 5.03
C THR A 35 -7.48 -0.64 5.01
N ALA A 36 -8.01 -0.98 3.83
CA ALA A 36 -9.21 -1.82 3.75
C ALA A 36 -8.98 -3.25 4.25
N GLY A 37 -7.77 -3.82 4.05
CA GLY A 37 -7.38 -5.18 4.48
C GLY A 37 -6.76 -5.29 5.88
N TYR A 38 -6.21 -4.22 6.45
CA TYR A 38 -5.82 -4.19 7.87
C TYR A 38 -7.02 -4.07 8.78
N MET A 39 -8.08 -3.45 8.28
CA MET A 39 -9.42 -3.52 8.85
C MET A 39 -10.03 -4.91 8.67
N SER A 40 -9.26 -6.00 8.85
CA SER A 40 -9.72 -7.36 8.61
C SER A 40 -9.25 -8.42 9.60
N GLY A 41 -7.98 -8.72 9.81
CA GLY A 41 -7.73 -9.86 10.72
C GLY A 41 -6.30 -10.18 11.00
N THR A 42 -5.83 -9.81 12.18
CA THR A 42 -4.59 -10.40 12.71
C THR A 42 -4.78 -10.84 14.15
N ASP A 43 -4.46 -12.11 14.37
CA ASP A 43 -4.47 -12.81 15.65
C ASP A 43 -3.02 -13.07 16.09
N ASN A 44 -2.18 -12.02 16.14
CA ASN A 44 -0.72 -12.13 16.26
C ASN A 44 -0.21 -12.03 17.71
N GLY A 45 -0.13 -13.13 18.45
CA GLY A 45 0.54 -13.06 19.77
C GLY A 45 0.80 -14.39 20.45
N LEU A 46 -0.24 -15.17 20.73
CA LEU A 46 -0.17 -16.49 21.38
C LEU A 46 -1.29 -17.37 20.82
N SER A 47 -0.99 -18.65 20.56
CA SER A 47 -1.97 -19.63 20.11
C SER A 47 -2.63 -20.30 21.31
N VAL A 48 -3.92 -20.02 21.52
CA VAL A 48 -4.68 -20.62 22.63
C VAL A 48 -4.81 -22.12 22.49
N ARG A 49 -4.85 -22.59 21.26
CA ARG A 49 -4.87 -24.02 20.95
C ARG A 49 -3.61 -24.72 21.44
N GLU A 50 -2.44 -24.10 21.29
CA GLU A 50 -1.16 -24.65 21.72
C GLU A 50 -1.06 -24.73 23.23
N VAL A 51 -1.41 -23.64 23.93
CA VAL A 51 -1.52 -23.65 25.39
C VAL A 51 -2.51 -24.72 25.84
N SER A 52 -3.63 -24.90 25.15
CA SER A 52 -4.63 -25.91 25.50
C SER A 52 -4.13 -27.36 25.37
N GLY A 53 -3.28 -27.69 24.40
CA GLY A 53 -2.80 -29.07 24.19
C GLY A 53 -1.88 -29.58 25.31
N HIS A 54 -1.36 -28.67 26.12
CA HIS A 54 -0.44 -28.94 27.23
C HIS A 54 -1.13 -28.90 28.60
N VAL A 55 -2.46 -28.73 28.61
CA VAL A 55 -3.30 -28.83 29.81
C VAL A 55 -4.03 -30.17 29.77
N THR A 56 -3.79 -31.02 30.77
CA THR A 56 -4.35 -32.37 30.85
C THR A 56 -5.04 -32.61 32.18
N GLU A 57 -6.09 -33.43 32.17
CA GLU A 57 -6.71 -33.91 33.39
C GLU A 57 -5.96 -35.16 33.88
N GLN A 58 -5.42 -35.09 35.10
CA GLN A 58 -4.80 -36.22 35.78
C GLN A 58 -5.54 -36.49 37.09
N ALA A 59 -6.21 -37.63 37.18
CA ALA A 59 -6.93 -38.08 38.38
C ALA A 59 -7.93 -37.05 38.94
N GLY A 60 -8.71 -36.41 38.08
CA GLY A 60 -9.71 -35.41 38.48
C GLY A 60 -9.15 -34.02 38.78
N THR A 61 -7.85 -33.79 38.53
CA THR A 61 -7.19 -32.49 38.69
C THR A 61 -6.58 -32.05 37.37
N TRP A 62 -6.90 -30.84 36.93
CA TRP A 62 -6.32 -30.23 35.74
C TRP A 62 -4.89 -29.75 36.03
N THR A 63 -3.93 -30.15 35.21
CA THR A 63 -2.54 -29.72 35.31
C THR A 63 -2.02 -29.27 33.95
N ALA A 64 -1.21 -28.21 33.96
CA ALA A 64 -0.43 -27.77 32.81
C ALA A 64 0.99 -28.31 32.93
N ASP A 65 1.55 -28.79 31.81
CA ASP A 65 2.95 -29.17 31.78
C ASP A 65 3.89 -27.95 31.81
N GLY A 66 5.20 -28.19 31.90
CA GLY A 66 6.20 -27.12 31.92
C GLY A 66 6.23 -26.26 30.65
N THR A 67 5.70 -26.77 29.54
CA THR A 67 5.67 -26.09 28.24
C THR A 67 4.58 -25.03 28.22
N ALA A 68 3.34 -25.37 28.62
CA ALA A 68 2.25 -24.40 28.75
C ALA A 68 2.63 -23.25 29.71
N LEU A 69 3.28 -23.58 30.82
CA LEU A 69 3.71 -22.58 31.80
C LEU A 69 4.81 -21.66 31.24
N ALA A 70 5.73 -22.20 30.45
CA ALA A 70 6.77 -21.40 29.80
C ALA A 70 6.18 -20.43 28.77
N LEU A 71 5.24 -20.89 27.92
CA LEU A 71 4.57 -20.08 26.90
C LEU A 71 3.77 -18.91 27.50
N LEU A 72 3.02 -19.17 28.56
CA LEU A 72 2.28 -18.13 29.27
C LEU A 72 3.23 -17.08 29.86
N ARG A 73 4.34 -17.53 30.45
CA ARG A 73 5.33 -16.61 31.03
C ARG A 73 6.09 -15.80 29.99
N GLU A 74 6.39 -16.38 28.83
CA GLU A 74 7.10 -15.68 27.75
C GLU A 74 6.28 -14.52 27.17
N HIS A 75 4.96 -14.69 27.12
CA HIS A 75 4.04 -13.69 26.54
C HIS A 75 3.33 -12.81 27.59
N ASP A 76 3.76 -12.85 28.86
CA ASP A 76 3.10 -12.20 29.99
C ASP A 76 1.57 -12.44 30.00
N ALA A 77 1.18 -13.66 29.65
CA ALA A 77 -0.19 -14.09 29.48
C ALA A 77 -0.66 -14.94 30.67
N TRP A 78 -1.97 -14.93 30.88
CA TRP A 78 -2.65 -15.79 31.85
C TRP A 78 -3.59 -16.73 31.12
N ALA A 79 -3.97 -17.83 31.76
CA ALA A 79 -4.91 -18.78 31.20
C ALA A 79 -5.93 -19.25 32.24
N MET A 80 -7.10 -19.64 31.75
CA MET A 80 -8.11 -20.36 32.51
C MET A 80 -8.84 -21.36 31.63
N LEU A 81 -9.27 -22.46 32.23
CA LEU A 81 -10.13 -23.46 31.62
C LEU A 81 -11.53 -23.32 32.23
N LEU A 82 -12.54 -23.19 31.37
CA LEU A 82 -13.94 -23.16 31.74
C LEU A 82 -14.60 -24.51 31.44
N ASP A 83 -15.45 -24.98 32.34
CA ASP A 83 -16.37 -26.09 32.06
C ASP A 83 -17.55 -25.64 31.18
N GLU A 84 -18.43 -26.58 30.81
CA GLU A 84 -19.64 -26.30 30.01
C GLU A 84 -20.60 -25.30 30.66
N ARG A 85 -20.54 -25.15 31.99
CA ARG A 85 -21.37 -24.22 32.76
C ARG A 85 -20.71 -22.84 32.88
N GLY A 86 -19.49 -22.70 32.36
CA GLY A 86 -18.67 -21.49 32.42
C GLY A 86 -17.99 -21.27 33.76
N ALA A 87 -17.87 -22.29 34.61
CA ALA A 87 -17.08 -22.24 35.84
C ALA A 87 -15.59 -22.51 35.54
N VAL A 88 -14.71 -21.78 36.20
CA VAL A 88 -13.25 -21.97 36.08
C VAL A 88 -12.86 -23.25 36.83
N VAL A 89 -12.36 -24.25 36.09
CA VAL A 89 -11.87 -25.53 36.63
C VAL A 89 -10.35 -25.59 36.72
N TRP A 90 -9.66 -24.68 36.04
CA TRP A 90 -8.21 -24.51 36.12
C TRP A 90 -7.84 -23.06 35.81
N GLU A 91 -6.84 -22.51 36.49
CA GLU A 91 -6.32 -21.16 36.24
C GLU A 91 -4.81 -21.11 36.43
N GLN A 92 -4.15 -20.27 35.63
CA GLN A 92 -2.73 -19.96 35.75
C GLN A 92 -2.53 -18.46 35.54
N GLY A 93 -2.06 -17.77 36.58
CA GLY A 93 -1.80 -16.32 36.52
C GLY A 93 -3.05 -15.46 36.34
N LEU A 94 -4.26 -16.02 36.51
CA LEU A 94 -5.52 -15.31 36.32
C LEU A 94 -5.65 -14.15 37.34
N PRO A 95 -5.82 -12.89 36.89
CA PRO A 95 -6.02 -11.75 37.78
C PRO A 95 -7.12 -12.00 38.82
N LYS A 96 -6.86 -11.61 40.07
CA LYS A 96 -7.78 -11.87 41.20
C LYS A 96 -9.13 -11.16 41.08
N GLU A 97 -9.17 -10.11 40.28
CA GLU A 97 -10.34 -9.26 40.05
C GLU A 97 -11.34 -9.91 39.08
N LEU A 98 -10.89 -10.85 38.23
CA LEU A 98 -11.76 -11.53 37.27
C LEU A 98 -12.66 -12.58 37.96
N PRO A 99 -13.92 -12.76 37.54
CA PRO A 99 -14.78 -13.81 38.07
C PRO A 99 -14.25 -15.22 37.80
N ARG A 100 -14.65 -16.19 38.62
CA ARG A 100 -14.37 -17.62 38.40
C ARG A 100 -15.59 -18.37 37.85
N SER A 101 -16.63 -17.65 37.46
CA SER A 101 -17.82 -18.19 36.82
C SER A 101 -18.37 -17.18 35.83
N TYR A 102 -18.71 -17.67 34.65
CA TYR A 102 -19.19 -16.91 33.52
C TYR A 102 -20.45 -17.55 32.97
N THR A 103 -21.43 -16.74 32.64
CA THR A 103 -22.59 -17.21 31.88
C THR A 103 -22.18 -17.46 30.43
N SER A 104 -22.93 -18.30 29.70
CA SER A 104 -22.73 -18.53 28.26
C SER A 104 -22.76 -17.24 27.43
N ALA A 105 -23.55 -16.27 27.87
CA ALA A 105 -23.60 -14.93 27.26
C ALA A 105 -22.27 -14.18 27.44
N GLN A 106 -21.64 -14.24 28.61
CA GLN A 106 -20.33 -13.62 28.84
C GLN A 106 -19.24 -14.30 28.01
N VAL A 107 -19.28 -15.62 27.89
CA VAL A 107 -18.38 -16.42 27.04
C VAL A 107 -18.49 -16.05 25.57
N ALA A 108 -19.71 -15.97 25.04
CA ALA A 108 -19.94 -15.53 23.67
C ALA A 108 -19.47 -14.08 23.44
N SER A 109 -19.51 -13.25 24.48
CA SER A 109 -19.07 -11.86 24.43
C SER A 109 -17.55 -11.74 24.33
N PHE A 110 -16.81 -12.29 25.28
CA PHE A 110 -15.35 -12.13 25.31
C PHE A 110 -14.64 -12.94 24.22
N SER A 111 -15.26 -14.00 23.68
CA SER A 111 -14.68 -14.76 22.56
C SER A 111 -14.46 -13.88 21.32
N ARG A 112 -15.38 -12.95 21.05
CA ARG A 112 -15.26 -11.97 19.95
C ARG A 112 -14.50 -10.71 20.38
N TRP A 113 -14.68 -10.29 21.63
CA TRP A 113 -14.20 -9.01 22.14
C TRP A 113 -13.17 -9.19 23.26
N TYR A 114 -13.32 -8.47 24.36
CA TYR A 114 -12.41 -8.46 25.50
C TYR A 114 -13.14 -9.02 26.72
N LEU A 115 -12.39 -9.60 27.65
CA LEU A 115 -12.88 -9.95 28.98
C LEU A 115 -12.44 -8.86 29.95
N GLN A 116 -13.34 -7.97 30.39
CA GLN A 116 -13.00 -6.85 31.30
C GLN A 116 -11.68 -6.13 30.90
N ASP A 117 -11.56 -5.73 29.63
CA ASP A 117 -10.39 -5.08 29.01
C ASP A 117 -9.17 -5.97 28.70
N TYR A 118 -9.19 -7.23 29.14
CA TYR A 118 -8.17 -8.20 28.73
C TYR A 118 -8.49 -8.70 27.31
N PRO A 119 -7.58 -8.53 26.34
CA PRO A 119 -7.72 -9.23 25.07
C PRO A 119 -7.61 -10.71 25.37
N VAL A 120 -8.68 -11.45 25.11
CA VAL A 120 -8.70 -12.88 25.30
C VAL A 120 -8.84 -13.57 23.97
N LYS A 121 -8.19 -14.71 23.87
CA LYS A 121 -8.39 -15.64 22.78
C LYS A 121 -9.00 -16.90 23.36
N VAL A 122 -9.93 -17.50 22.62
CA VAL A 122 -10.78 -18.59 23.13
C VAL A 122 -10.66 -19.79 22.21
N TRP A 123 -10.53 -20.97 22.80
CA TRP A 123 -10.47 -22.23 22.10
C TRP A 123 -11.41 -23.25 22.75
N SER A 124 -12.23 -23.92 21.94
CA SER A 124 -13.16 -24.95 22.41
C SER A 124 -12.55 -26.35 22.33
N TRP A 125 -12.80 -27.17 23.35
CA TRP A 125 -12.53 -28.61 23.36
C TRP A 125 -13.78 -29.42 22.96
N GLU A 126 -13.58 -30.70 22.65
CA GLU A 126 -14.65 -31.60 22.18
C GLU A 126 -15.72 -31.87 23.26
N ASP A 127 -15.33 -31.82 24.53
CA ASP A 127 -16.20 -32.05 25.70
C ASP A 127 -16.87 -30.75 26.23
N GLY A 128 -16.99 -29.73 25.38
CA GLY A 128 -17.67 -28.47 25.72
C GLY A 128 -16.90 -27.52 26.66
N ALA A 129 -15.72 -27.94 27.15
CA ALA A 129 -14.80 -27.09 27.90
C ALA A 129 -14.14 -26.02 27.00
N LEU A 130 -13.81 -24.86 27.58
CA LEU A 130 -13.25 -23.71 26.86
C LEU A 130 -11.96 -23.24 27.51
N MET A 131 -10.87 -23.29 26.75
CA MET A 131 -9.60 -22.66 27.13
C MET A 131 -9.67 -21.17 26.77
N VAL A 132 -9.33 -20.33 27.74
CA VAL A 132 -9.26 -18.88 27.57
C VAL A 132 -7.86 -18.44 27.98
N VAL A 133 -7.18 -17.78 27.06
CA VAL A 133 -5.88 -17.16 27.31
C VAL A 133 -6.05 -15.67 27.16
N GLY A 134 -5.64 -14.93 28.18
CA GLY A 134 -5.70 -13.47 28.18
C GLY A 134 -4.33 -12.85 28.35
N PHE A 135 -4.20 -11.64 27.83
CA PHE A 135 -2.98 -10.84 27.96
C PHE A 135 -3.30 -9.57 28.73
N ALA A 136 -2.26 -8.93 29.27
CA ALA A 136 -2.42 -7.67 29.98
C ALA A 136 -3.17 -6.63 29.11
N PRO A 137 -3.98 -5.75 29.71
CA PRO A 137 -4.69 -4.71 28.97
C PRO A 137 -3.71 -3.86 28.15
N GLY A 138 -4.09 -3.49 26.92
CA GLY A 138 -3.27 -2.66 26.03
C GLY A 138 -2.20 -3.39 25.20
N THR A 139 -2.12 -4.73 25.30
CA THR A 139 -1.12 -5.52 24.58
C THR A 139 -1.56 -5.94 23.17
N LEU A 140 -2.84 -6.24 22.97
CA LEU A 140 -3.39 -6.72 21.70
C LEU A 140 -4.66 -5.96 21.33
N VAL A 141 -4.80 -5.75 20.02
CA VAL A 141 -6.02 -5.24 19.40
C VAL A 141 -6.69 -6.39 18.64
N LYS A 142 -7.88 -6.80 19.07
CA LYS A 142 -8.67 -7.81 18.35
C LYS A 142 -9.43 -7.18 17.20
N TYR A 143 -9.25 -7.73 16.00
CA TYR A 143 -9.97 -7.33 14.79
C TYR A 143 -10.63 -8.55 14.13
N TYR A 144 -11.95 -8.49 13.88
CA TYR A 144 -12.71 -9.54 13.20
C TYR A 144 -13.14 -9.08 11.80
N PHE A 145 -12.59 -9.67 10.72
CA PHE A 145 -13.11 -9.50 9.36
C PHE A 145 -14.03 -10.65 9.06
N SER A 146 -15.12 -10.28 8.42
CA SER A 146 -15.72 -11.12 7.42
C SER A 146 -16.09 -10.22 6.26
N MET A 147 -15.77 -10.65 5.04
CA MET A 147 -16.17 -9.96 3.83
C MET A 147 -16.77 -10.96 2.85
N GLU A 148 -17.86 -10.54 2.20
CA GLU A 148 -18.52 -11.30 1.16
C GLU A 148 -17.66 -11.36 -0.12
N LEU A 149 -17.59 -12.54 -0.77
CA LEU A 149 -16.79 -12.75 -1.98
C LEU A 149 -17.15 -11.79 -3.12
N SER A 150 -18.44 -11.49 -3.27
CA SER A 150 -18.96 -10.52 -4.23
C SER A 150 -18.31 -9.14 -4.03
N SER A 151 -18.21 -8.69 -2.78
CA SER A 151 -17.61 -7.42 -2.39
C SER A 151 -16.10 -7.42 -2.63
N LEU A 152 -15.42 -8.52 -2.31
CA LEU A 152 -13.97 -8.66 -2.58
C LEU A 152 -13.68 -8.53 -4.09
N MET A 153 -14.46 -9.22 -4.93
CA MET A 153 -14.25 -9.20 -6.39
C MET A 153 -14.56 -7.83 -6.99
N MET A 154 -15.62 -7.17 -6.55
CA MET A 154 -15.94 -5.80 -6.96
C MET A 154 -14.82 -4.83 -6.59
N PHE A 155 -14.26 -4.96 -5.39
CA PHE A 155 -13.15 -4.15 -4.92
C PHE A 155 -11.88 -4.36 -5.78
N LEU A 156 -11.49 -5.60 -6.07
CA LEU A 156 -10.34 -5.89 -6.94
C LEU A 156 -10.54 -5.37 -8.36
N MET A 157 -11.72 -5.58 -8.94
CA MET A 157 -12.01 -5.08 -10.30
C MET A 157 -11.95 -3.56 -10.34
N GLY A 158 -12.48 -2.87 -9.33
CA GLY A 158 -12.37 -1.42 -9.20
C GLY A 158 -10.91 -0.95 -9.13
N ALA A 159 -10.08 -1.61 -8.32
CA ALA A 159 -8.66 -1.28 -8.20
C ALA A 159 -7.91 -1.46 -9.54
N ILE A 160 -8.18 -2.56 -10.27
CA ILE A 160 -7.61 -2.82 -11.60
C ILE A 160 -8.07 -1.76 -12.60
N ALA A 161 -9.36 -1.39 -12.60
CA ALA A 161 -9.89 -0.39 -13.51
C ALA A 161 -9.22 0.97 -13.32
N VAL A 162 -9.06 1.41 -12.06
CA VAL A 162 -8.36 2.66 -11.72
C VAL A 162 -6.90 2.60 -12.16
N PHE A 163 -6.20 1.49 -11.92
CA PHE A 163 -4.82 1.28 -12.34
C PHE A 163 -4.66 1.41 -13.86
N VAL A 164 -5.49 0.69 -14.62
CA VAL A 164 -5.46 0.70 -16.09
C VAL A 164 -5.78 2.09 -16.62
N PHE A 165 -6.79 2.77 -16.07
CA PHE A 165 -7.11 4.14 -16.46
C PHE A 165 -5.95 5.10 -16.18
N ASN A 166 -5.29 4.98 -15.03
CA ASN A 166 -4.14 5.79 -14.68
C ASN A 166 -2.95 5.54 -15.62
N LEU A 167 -2.71 4.28 -16.01
CA LEU A 167 -1.70 3.91 -17.00
C LEU A 167 -2.00 4.50 -18.37
N LEU A 168 -3.24 4.39 -18.85
CA LEU A 168 -3.66 4.98 -20.13
C LEU A 168 -3.52 6.50 -20.12
N LEU A 169 -3.88 7.15 -19.03
CA LEU A 169 -3.70 8.59 -18.84
C LEU A 169 -2.21 8.98 -18.89
N MET A 170 -1.34 8.22 -18.23
CA MET A 170 0.11 8.43 -18.27
C MET A 170 0.64 8.35 -19.71
N VAL A 171 0.29 7.29 -20.45
CA VAL A 171 0.68 7.10 -21.85
C VAL A 171 0.17 8.26 -22.72
N PHE A 172 -1.09 8.65 -22.55
CA PHE A 172 -1.67 9.78 -23.28
C PHE A 172 -0.92 11.09 -23.03
N LEU A 173 -0.63 11.42 -21.76
CA LEU A 173 0.11 12.63 -21.40
C LEU A 173 1.54 12.60 -21.95
N MET A 174 2.20 11.45 -21.90
CA MET A 174 3.55 11.26 -22.44
C MET A 174 3.57 11.43 -23.96
N LEU A 175 2.63 10.82 -24.70
CA LEU A 175 2.49 10.98 -26.14
C LEU A 175 2.18 12.43 -26.52
N ARG A 176 1.30 13.11 -25.79
CA ARG A 176 0.99 14.53 -26.01
C ARG A 176 2.23 15.40 -25.81
N ASN A 177 3.00 15.15 -24.75
CA ASN A 177 4.23 15.89 -24.46
C ASN A 177 5.29 15.65 -25.55
N THR A 178 5.51 14.40 -25.94
CA THR A 178 6.44 14.03 -27.02
C THR A 178 6.05 14.66 -28.35
N ARG A 179 4.77 14.59 -28.77
CA ARG A 179 4.29 15.24 -30.00
C ARG A 179 4.48 16.76 -29.99
N ARG A 180 4.34 17.40 -28.83
CA ARG A 180 4.59 18.84 -28.69
C ARG A 180 6.05 19.19 -28.93
N VAL A 181 6.97 18.39 -28.40
CA VAL A 181 8.41 18.56 -28.63
C VAL A 181 8.78 18.27 -30.08
N GLU A 182 8.26 17.18 -30.64
CA GLU A 182 8.51 16.79 -32.03
C GLU A 182 8.07 17.89 -33.01
N LYS A 183 6.87 18.44 -32.83
CA LYS A 183 6.39 19.57 -33.66
C LYS A 183 7.26 20.83 -33.53
N ALA A 184 7.81 21.09 -32.35
CA ALA A 184 8.69 22.24 -32.13
C ALA A 184 10.09 22.04 -32.74
N MET A 185 10.61 20.81 -32.72
CA MET A 185 11.96 20.48 -33.19
C MET A 185 12.03 20.15 -34.70
N SER A 186 10.96 19.64 -35.30
CA SER A 186 10.93 19.24 -36.71
C SER A 186 11.34 20.35 -37.70
N PRO A 187 10.88 21.62 -37.56
CA PRO A 187 11.28 22.71 -38.44
C PRO A 187 12.77 23.06 -38.31
N ILE A 188 13.32 22.99 -37.10
CA ILE A 188 14.74 23.29 -36.82
C ILE A 188 15.63 22.23 -37.48
N LEU A 189 15.28 20.95 -37.33
CA LEU A 189 16.02 19.85 -37.94
C LEU A 189 16.00 19.94 -39.47
N ARG A 190 14.85 20.28 -40.06
CA ARG A 190 14.73 20.52 -41.51
C ARG A 190 15.54 21.73 -41.95
N GLY A 191 15.46 22.86 -41.23
CA GLY A 191 16.24 24.05 -41.54
C GLY A 191 17.75 23.81 -41.52
N ILE A 192 18.26 22.99 -40.59
CA ILE A 192 19.67 22.59 -40.56
C ILE A 192 20.04 21.73 -41.79
N GLN A 193 19.17 20.78 -42.15
CA GLN A 193 19.37 19.95 -43.35
C GLN A 193 19.35 20.77 -44.64
N ASP A 194 18.40 21.70 -44.76
CA ASP A 194 18.27 22.58 -45.92
C ASP A 194 19.45 23.56 -46.03
N LEU A 195 19.95 24.06 -44.89
CA LEU A 195 21.17 24.86 -44.82
C LEU A 195 22.39 24.07 -45.32
N SER A 196 22.50 22.79 -44.94
CA SER A 196 23.60 21.92 -45.40
C SER A 196 23.55 21.62 -46.92
N ARG A 197 22.38 21.78 -47.54
CA ARG A 197 22.14 21.55 -48.98
C ARG A 197 22.18 22.83 -49.81
N GLY A 198 22.44 23.99 -49.19
CA GLY A 198 22.49 25.28 -49.88
C GLY A 198 21.11 25.83 -50.29
N SER A 199 20.01 25.24 -49.83
CA SER A 199 18.64 25.62 -50.19
C SER A 199 17.84 26.08 -48.96
N TYR A 200 18.44 26.95 -48.15
CA TYR A 200 17.85 27.39 -46.90
C TYR A 200 16.62 28.28 -47.11
N GLN A 201 15.55 28.05 -46.32
CA GLN A 201 14.40 28.94 -46.24
C GLN A 201 14.25 29.49 -44.81
N PRO A 202 13.83 30.76 -44.66
CA PRO A 202 13.65 31.38 -43.35
C PRO A 202 12.60 30.64 -42.52
N LEU A 203 12.96 30.32 -41.27
CA LEU A 203 12.05 29.74 -40.29
C LEU A 203 11.29 30.83 -39.51
N ASP A 204 10.04 30.55 -39.13
CA ASP A 204 9.22 31.46 -38.32
C ASP A 204 9.85 31.66 -36.93
N GLU A 205 10.16 32.90 -36.57
CA GLU A 205 10.80 33.28 -35.31
C GLU A 205 9.80 33.40 -34.15
N ARG A 206 8.65 32.73 -34.22
CA ARG A 206 7.61 32.75 -33.19
C ARG A 206 7.66 31.50 -32.32
N GLY A 207 7.49 31.70 -31.00
CA GLY A 207 7.34 30.61 -30.03
C GLY A 207 8.56 30.36 -29.13
N GLU A 208 8.54 29.23 -28.39
CA GLU A 208 9.53 28.94 -27.34
C GLU A 208 10.96 28.64 -27.86
N LEU A 209 11.10 28.38 -29.17
CA LEU A 209 12.39 28.14 -29.85
C LEU A 209 12.76 29.24 -30.87
N ALA A 210 12.09 30.39 -30.80
CA ALA A 210 12.32 31.55 -31.65
C ALA A 210 13.80 31.94 -31.78
N GLU A 211 14.56 31.86 -30.69
CA GLU A 211 15.97 32.24 -30.67
C GLU A 211 16.86 31.27 -31.47
N ILE A 212 16.51 29.98 -31.54
CA ILE A 212 17.19 29.04 -32.45
C ILE A 212 16.83 29.34 -33.89
N ASN A 213 15.54 29.60 -34.16
CA ASN A 213 15.08 29.93 -35.51
C ASN A 213 15.77 31.20 -36.03
N ALA A 214 15.84 32.26 -35.21
CA ALA A 214 16.54 33.51 -35.53
C ALA A 214 18.06 33.32 -35.64
N GLY A 215 18.66 32.44 -34.83
CA GLY A 215 20.06 32.05 -34.96
C GLY A 215 20.33 31.34 -36.30
N LEU A 216 19.45 30.44 -36.70
CA LEU A 216 19.55 29.68 -37.94
C LEU A 216 19.30 30.56 -39.17
N ASN A 217 18.33 31.49 -39.09
CA ASN A 217 18.04 32.47 -40.13
C ASN A 217 19.28 33.33 -40.43
N ARG A 218 19.92 33.89 -39.39
CA ARG A 218 21.15 34.68 -39.53
C ARG A 218 22.32 33.88 -40.12
N ALA A 219 22.45 32.61 -39.74
CA ALA A 219 23.47 31.74 -40.30
C ALA A 219 23.20 31.42 -41.79
N GLY A 220 21.94 31.21 -42.15
CA GLY A 220 21.46 31.08 -43.53
C GLY A 220 21.80 32.28 -44.39
N ASP A 221 21.41 33.48 -43.95
CA ASP A 221 21.67 34.73 -44.66
C ASP A 221 23.17 34.96 -44.88
N TYR A 222 23.98 34.71 -43.85
CA TYR A 222 25.43 34.88 -43.92
C TYR A 222 26.09 33.91 -44.92
N LEU A 223 25.65 32.65 -44.96
CA LEU A 223 26.18 31.65 -45.89
C LEU A 223 25.76 31.95 -47.33
N MET A 224 24.50 32.33 -47.57
CA MET A 224 24.01 32.70 -48.90
C MET A 224 24.70 33.97 -49.45
N GLN A 225 24.94 34.98 -48.60
CA GLN A 225 25.73 36.15 -49.01
C GLN A 225 27.16 35.75 -49.40
N LYS A 226 27.81 34.90 -48.60
CA LYS A 226 29.20 34.49 -48.85
C LYS A 226 29.34 33.68 -50.14
N ASP A 227 28.41 32.79 -50.44
CA ASP A 227 28.42 32.02 -51.70
C ASP A 227 28.12 32.92 -52.91
N ASN A 228 27.17 33.86 -52.81
CA ASN A 228 26.90 34.83 -53.88
C ASN A 228 28.06 35.82 -54.16
N THR A 229 28.95 36.06 -53.18
CA THR A 229 30.11 36.94 -53.37
C THR A 229 31.33 36.19 -53.92
N ARG A 230 31.27 34.86 -54.02
CA ARG A 230 32.35 34.00 -54.53
C ARG A 230 32.07 33.42 -55.92
N ALA A 231 30.85 33.55 -56.42
CA ALA A 231 30.44 33.25 -57.79
C ALA A 231 30.72 34.43 -58.72
#